data_AF-U7GNC0-F1
#
_entry.id   AF-U7GNC0-F1
#
_cell.length_a   1.000
_cell.length_b   1.000
_cell.length_c   1.000
_cell.angle_alpha   90.00
_cell.angle_beta   90.00
_cell.angle_gamma   90.00
#
_symmetry.space_group_name_H-M   'P 1'
#
loop_
_entity.id
_entity.type
_entity.pdbx_description
1 polymer ?
#
loop_
_entity_poly.entity_id
_entity_poly.type
_entity_poly.pdbx_seq_one_letter_code
_entity_poly.pdbx_strand_id
1 'polypeptide(L)'
;MLGSQDELEQLVKSGPEMANKRFYIAADDLNQDSRLFIQSIHEQIQRELRIIALQGQKIADAYWDGIKAIRESDGADEAKTYLGTRARLHKGSVAFDWFRQRPNPNPDKGGKKSTTKVFSRYLKKGNQMRYSRHHFARDPDWLKELVEEAENGYELLRKRSAALTQMKFRLREYERLLNQTYGEPEVESAAEAEDEADGE
;
A
#
# COMPACT_ATOMS: atom_id res chain seq x y z
N MET A 1 -5.36 22.07 -22.18
CA MET A 1 -4.11 22.39 -21.46
C MET A 1 -3.88 23.87 -21.58
N LEU A 2 -4.26 24.56 -20.51
CA LEU A 2 -3.83 25.91 -20.23
C LEU A 2 -2.29 25.95 -20.21
N GLY A 3 -1.74 27.14 -20.46
CA GLY A 3 -0.32 27.37 -20.65
C GLY A 3 0.60 26.92 -19.50
N SER A 4 1.88 27.31 -19.58
CA SER A 4 2.85 26.97 -18.54
C SER A 4 2.43 27.49 -17.15
N GLN A 5 3.05 26.99 -16.08
CA GLN A 5 2.80 27.50 -14.71
C GLN A 5 2.99 29.02 -14.62
N ASP A 6 4.00 29.55 -15.31
CA ASP A 6 4.27 30.99 -15.38
C ASP A 6 3.13 31.77 -16.09
N GLU A 7 2.51 31.16 -17.10
CA GLU A 7 1.38 31.76 -17.82
C GLU A 7 0.11 31.78 -16.95
N LEU A 8 -0.17 30.70 -16.23
CA LEU A 8 -1.25 30.66 -15.24
C LEU A 8 -1.06 31.70 -14.14
N GLU A 9 0.17 31.87 -13.63
CA GLU A 9 0.47 32.89 -12.63
C GLU A 9 0.27 34.31 -13.16
N GLN A 10 0.63 34.58 -14.42
CA GLN A 10 0.36 35.86 -15.06
C GLN A 10 -1.14 36.11 -15.25
N LEU A 11 -1.91 35.09 -15.65
CA LEU A 11 -3.35 35.19 -15.86
C LEU A 11 -4.12 35.50 -14.57
N VAL A 12 -3.60 35.15 -13.39
CA VAL A 12 -4.21 35.50 -12.10
C VAL A 12 -4.03 36.99 -11.76
N LYS A 13 -3.03 37.67 -12.33
CA LYS A 13 -2.75 39.08 -12.01
C LYS A 13 -3.87 40.02 -12.47
N SER A 14 -4.05 41.09 -11.70
CA SER A 14 -4.99 42.17 -11.99
C SER A 14 -4.52 43.02 -13.18
N GLY A 15 -5.45 43.47 -14.02
CA GLY A 15 -5.16 44.38 -15.13
C GLY A 15 -6.09 44.13 -16.34
N PRO A 16 -6.33 45.17 -17.16
CA PRO A 16 -7.25 45.08 -18.30
C PRO A 16 -6.76 44.12 -19.39
N GLU A 17 -5.45 44.02 -19.62
CA GLU A 17 -4.88 43.06 -20.59
C GLU A 17 -5.14 41.61 -20.16
N MET A 18 -4.91 41.28 -18.88
CA MET A 18 -5.16 39.94 -18.36
C MET A 18 -6.65 39.63 -18.25
N ALA A 19 -7.51 40.62 -17.99
CA ALA A 19 -8.95 40.45 -18.03
C ALA A 19 -9.44 40.00 -19.40
N ASN A 20 -8.92 40.62 -20.47
CA ASN A 20 -9.21 40.19 -21.84
C ASN A 20 -8.71 38.76 -22.11
N LYS A 21 -7.49 38.41 -21.67
CA LYS A 21 -6.96 37.05 -21.83
C LYS A 21 -7.82 36.01 -21.09
N ARG A 22 -8.24 36.28 -19.85
CA ARG A 22 -9.13 35.41 -19.07
C ARG A 22 -10.50 35.23 -19.72
N PHE A 23 -11.04 36.27 -20.38
CA PHE A 23 -12.35 36.19 -21.06
C PHE A 23 -12.40 35.11 -22.14
N TYR A 24 -11.28 34.83 -22.81
CA TYR A 24 -11.20 33.79 -23.85
C TYR A 24 -10.96 32.38 -23.31
N ILE A 25 -10.80 32.20 -21.99
CA ILE A 25 -10.62 30.89 -21.38
C ILE A 25 -12.00 30.30 -21.08
N ALA A 26 -12.32 29.16 -21.69
CA ALA A 26 -13.58 28.48 -21.41
C ALA A 26 -13.53 27.85 -20.01
N ALA A 27 -14.67 27.87 -19.31
CA ALA A 27 -14.83 27.19 -18.03
C ALA A 27 -14.55 25.69 -18.13
N ASP A 28 -14.89 25.08 -19.27
CA ASP A 28 -14.64 23.66 -19.54
C ASP A 28 -13.14 23.34 -19.64
N ASP A 29 -12.32 24.25 -20.17
CA ASP A 29 -10.87 24.08 -20.22
C ASP A 29 -10.27 24.08 -18.80
N LEU A 30 -10.77 24.95 -17.92
CA LEU A 30 -10.37 25.01 -16.51
C LEU A 30 -10.81 23.77 -15.72
N ASN A 31 -12.02 23.27 -16.00
CA ASN A 31 -12.53 22.02 -15.43
C ASN A 31 -11.67 20.84 -15.87
N GLN A 32 -11.40 20.71 -17.18
CA GLN A 32 -10.60 19.63 -17.74
C GLN A 32 -9.20 19.59 -17.13
N ASP A 33 -8.51 20.72 -17.03
CA ASP A 33 -7.18 20.77 -16.43
C ASP A 33 -7.20 20.39 -14.94
N SER A 34 -8.24 20.77 -14.20
CA SER A 34 -8.44 20.37 -12.80
C SER A 34 -8.67 18.85 -12.66
N ARG A 35 -9.40 18.24 -13.61
CA ARG A 35 -9.61 16.77 -13.65
C ARG A 35 -8.32 16.02 -14.00
N LEU A 36 -7.53 16.55 -14.94
CA LEU A 36 -6.20 16.01 -15.26
C LEU A 36 -5.26 16.07 -14.04
N PHE A 37 -5.33 17.15 -13.26
CA PHE A 37 -4.61 17.22 -11.98
C PHE A 37 -5.00 16.08 -11.04
N ILE A 38 -6.30 15.84 -10.80
CA ILE A 38 -6.78 14.75 -9.94
C ILE A 38 -6.28 13.39 -10.42
N GLN A 39 -6.43 13.10 -11.72
CA GLN A 39 -5.95 11.86 -12.32
C GLN A 39 -4.44 11.68 -12.10
N SER A 40 -3.65 12.73 -12.35
CA SER A 40 -2.19 12.69 -12.19
C SER A 40 -1.76 12.38 -10.75
N ILE A 41 -2.45 12.95 -9.75
CA ILE A 41 -2.16 12.68 -8.34
C ILE A 41 -2.56 11.24 -7.99
N HIS A 42 -3.68 10.75 -8.50
CA HIS A 42 -4.08 9.36 -8.30
C HIS A 42 -3.00 8.40 -8.82
N GLU A 43 -2.53 8.60 -10.05
CA GLU A 43 -1.49 7.78 -10.67
C GLU A 43 -0.17 7.83 -9.88
N GLN A 44 0.24 9.02 -9.42
CA GLN A 44 1.43 9.20 -8.59
C GLN A 44 1.30 8.48 -7.24
N ILE A 45 0.14 8.54 -6.57
CA ILE A 45 -0.10 7.81 -5.32
C ILE A 45 -0.02 6.30 -5.56
N GLN A 46 -0.61 5.79 -6.64
CA GLN A 46 -0.55 4.35 -6.95
C GLN A 46 0.87 3.90 -7.29
N ARG A 47 1.66 4.73 -7.97
CA ARG A 47 3.09 4.47 -8.22
C ARG A 47 3.85 4.40 -6.91
N GLU A 48 3.62 5.34 -6.00
CA GLU A 48 4.30 5.37 -4.71
C GLU A 48 3.95 4.16 -3.82
N LEU A 49 2.69 3.69 -3.84
CA LEU A 49 2.31 2.46 -3.16
C LEU A 49 3.04 1.22 -3.69
N ARG A 50 3.30 1.15 -5.01
CA ARG A 50 4.12 0.08 -5.60
C ARG A 50 5.58 0.16 -5.14
N ILE A 51 6.14 1.37 -5.02
CA ILE A 51 7.48 1.58 -4.47
C ILE A 51 7.55 1.10 -3.02
N ILE A 52 6.54 1.45 -2.19
CA ILE A 52 6.44 0.99 -0.80
C ILE A 52 6.34 -0.55 -0.74
N ALA A 53 5.54 -1.17 -1.61
CA ALA A 53 5.44 -2.64 -1.67
C ALA A 53 6.79 -3.28 -2.04
N LEU A 54 7.49 -2.74 -3.04
CA LEU A 54 8.82 -3.22 -3.45
C LEU A 54 9.84 -3.10 -2.31
N GLN A 55 9.86 -1.98 -1.59
CA GLN A 55 10.73 -1.79 -0.43
C GLN A 55 10.41 -2.80 0.67
N GLY A 56 9.13 -3.08 0.92
CA GLY A 56 8.75 -4.12 1.87
C GLY A 56 9.10 -5.54 1.42
N GLN A 57 9.06 -5.81 0.11
CA GLN A 57 9.55 -7.08 -0.42
C GLN A 57 11.05 -7.24 -0.17
N LYS A 58 11.86 -6.20 -0.39
CA LYS A 58 13.30 -6.23 -0.07
C LYS A 58 13.56 -6.54 1.41
N ILE A 59 12.74 -6.00 2.32
CA ILE A 59 12.82 -6.32 3.76
C ILE A 59 12.45 -7.79 4.01
N ALA A 60 11.42 -8.30 3.33
CA ALA A 60 11.03 -9.71 3.46
C ALA A 60 12.16 -10.63 2.97
N ASP A 61 12.76 -10.31 1.83
CA ASP A 61 13.86 -11.07 1.23
C ASP A 61 15.07 -11.09 2.18
N ALA A 62 15.47 -9.94 2.73
CA ALA A 62 16.56 -9.86 3.70
C ALA A 62 16.31 -10.71 4.96
N TYR A 63 15.07 -10.71 5.48
CA TYR A 63 14.68 -11.59 6.58
C TYR A 63 14.82 -13.08 6.22
N TRP A 64 14.37 -13.48 5.02
CA TRP A 64 14.48 -14.85 4.56
C TRP A 64 15.92 -15.28 4.29
N ASP A 65 16.75 -14.37 3.77
CA ASP A 65 18.19 -14.58 3.58
C ASP A 65 18.90 -14.76 4.92
N GLY A 66 18.54 -13.98 5.95
CA GLY A 66 19.04 -14.14 7.31
C GLY A 66 18.72 -15.53 7.89
N ILE A 67 17.48 -16.01 7.73
CA ILE A 67 17.12 -17.39 8.13
C ILE A 67 17.94 -18.42 7.36
N LYS A 68 18.13 -18.21 6.05
CA LYS A 68 18.88 -19.14 5.21
C LYS A 68 20.35 -19.21 5.65
N ALA A 69 20.98 -18.07 5.94
CA ALA A 69 22.36 -18.01 6.41
C ALA A 69 22.56 -18.79 7.71
N ILE A 70 21.64 -18.64 8.68
CA ILE A 70 21.72 -19.36 9.97
C ILE A 70 21.53 -20.87 9.77
N ARG A 71 20.62 -21.28 8.86
CA ARG A 71 20.47 -22.71 8.50
C ARG A 71 21.74 -23.31 7.93
N GLU A 72 22.50 -22.51 7.19
CA GLU A 72 23.76 -22.91 6.57
C GLU A 72 24.93 -22.93 7.56
N SER A 73 24.94 -22.04 8.57
CA SER A 73 26.02 -21.97 9.58
C SER A 73 25.84 -22.93 10.76
N ASP A 74 24.64 -22.96 11.35
CA ASP A 74 24.37 -23.60 12.65
C ASP A 74 23.63 -24.94 12.48
N GLY A 75 23.25 -25.26 11.23
CA GLY A 75 22.51 -26.46 10.89
C GLY A 75 20.98 -26.30 10.99
N ALA A 76 20.27 -27.16 10.27
CA ALA A 76 18.84 -27.01 10.02
C ALA A 76 17.96 -27.11 11.28
N ASP A 77 18.41 -27.80 12.33
CA ASP A 77 17.65 -28.02 13.55
C ASP A 77 17.68 -26.80 14.49
N GLU A 78 18.83 -26.13 14.61
CA GLU A 78 18.99 -24.91 15.45
C GLU A 78 18.34 -23.69 14.78
N ALA A 79 18.34 -23.65 13.45
CA ALA A 79 17.72 -22.60 12.64
C ALA A 79 16.23 -22.85 12.33
N LYS A 80 15.60 -23.80 13.03
CA LYS A 80 14.21 -24.19 12.79
C LYS A 80 13.25 -23.12 13.31
N THR A 81 12.57 -22.46 12.38
CA THR A 81 11.52 -21.49 12.67
C THR A 81 10.27 -21.75 11.84
N TYR A 82 9.13 -21.41 12.43
CA TYR A 82 7.84 -21.37 11.75
C TYR A 82 7.35 -19.94 11.52
N LEU A 83 8.10 -18.94 11.98
CA LEU A 83 7.77 -17.55 11.76
C LEU A 83 8.16 -17.15 10.34
N GLY A 84 7.27 -16.45 9.67
CA GLY A 84 7.51 -15.89 8.35
C GLY A 84 6.91 -14.52 8.20
N THR A 85 7.45 -13.77 7.25
CA THR A 85 6.93 -12.46 6.82
C THR A 85 6.68 -12.43 5.32
N ARG A 86 5.79 -11.55 4.88
CA ARG A 86 5.57 -11.25 3.47
C ARG A 86 5.09 -9.81 3.28
N ALA A 87 5.51 -9.21 2.16
CA ALA A 87 4.90 -8.02 1.62
C ALA A 87 3.79 -8.39 0.62
N ARG A 88 2.72 -7.60 0.59
CA ARG A 88 1.61 -7.77 -0.36
C ARG A 88 1.15 -6.42 -0.88
N LEU A 89 0.83 -6.38 -2.16
CA LEU A 89 0.06 -5.32 -2.79
C LEU A 89 -1.28 -5.91 -3.22
N HIS A 90 -2.39 -5.39 -2.70
CA HIS A 90 -3.73 -5.86 -3.02
C HIS A 90 -4.69 -4.69 -3.18
N LYS A 91 -5.42 -4.62 -4.31
CA LYS A 91 -6.39 -3.56 -4.64
C LYS A 91 -5.88 -2.13 -4.33
N GLY A 92 -4.60 -1.85 -4.60
CA GLY A 92 -4.01 -0.52 -4.36
C GLY A 92 -3.75 -0.20 -2.88
N SER A 93 -3.58 -1.23 -2.04
CA SER A 93 -3.16 -1.15 -0.64
C SER A 93 -1.99 -2.08 -0.38
N VAL A 94 -1.07 -1.66 0.49
CA VAL A 94 0.10 -2.46 0.87
C VAL A 94 -0.10 -3.07 2.25
N ALA A 95 0.27 -4.33 2.41
CA ALA A 95 0.30 -5.03 3.69
C ALA A 95 1.65 -5.71 3.91
N PHE A 96 2.12 -5.70 5.15
CA PHE A 96 3.32 -6.41 5.59
C PHE A 96 2.93 -7.27 6.78
N ASP A 97 2.84 -8.57 6.55
CA ASP A 97 2.21 -9.51 7.47
C ASP A 97 3.21 -10.49 8.04
N TRP A 98 3.11 -10.71 9.35
CA TRP A 98 3.74 -11.84 10.00
C TRP A 98 2.76 -13.00 10.11
N PHE A 99 3.27 -14.22 9.94
CA PHE A 99 2.50 -15.44 10.06
C PHE A 99 3.32 -16.55 10.69
N ARG A 100 2.65 -17.50 11.34
CA ARG A 100 3.24 -18.75 11.78
C ARG A 100 2.78 -19.89 10.89
N GLN A 101 3.73 -20.58 10.29
CA GLN A 101 3.52 -21.81 9.54
C GLN A 101 3.09 -22.92 10.49
N ARG A 102 2.08 -23.70 10.08
CA ARG A 102 1.69 -24.94 10.74
C ARG A 102 1.79 -26.08 9.73
N PRO A 103 2.65 -27.08 9.97
CA PRO A 103 2.63 -28.31 9.19
C PRO A 103 1.22 -28.92 9.27
N ASN A 104 0.66 -29.38 8.14
CA ASN A 104 -0.59 -30.14 8.17
C ASN A 104 -0.38 -31.40 9.03
N PRO A 105 -1.18 -31.58 10.10
CA PRO A 105 -1.06 -32.74 10.98
C PRO A 105 -1.44 -34.07 10.29
N ASN A 106 -2.15 -34.04 9.17
CA ASN A 106 -2.46 -35.20 8.33
C ASN A 106 -1.88 -35.03 6.92
N PRO A 107 -0.59 -35.31 6.69
CA PRO A 107 -0.09 -35.50 5.32
C PRO A 107 -0.79 -36.73 4.73
N ASP A 108 -1.33 -36.62 3.52
CA ASP A 108 -1.98 -37.74 2.84
C ASP A 108 -1.00 -38.92 2.78
N LYS A 109 -1.32 -40.02 3.47
CA LYS A 109 -0.50 -41.25 3.49
C LYS A 109 -0.55 -42.03 2.17
N GLY A 110 -1.03 -41.41 1.10
CA GLY A 110 -1.25 -42.01 -0.22
C GLY A 110 -0.09 -41.77 -1.18
N GLY A 111 0.99 -42.53 -1.06
CA GLY A 111 1.82 -43.05 -2.17
C GLY A 111 2.46 -42.15 -3.24
N LYS A 112 2.21 -40.84 -3.31
CA LYS A 112 2.88 -39.91 -4.24
C LYS A 112 3.28 -38.67 -3.47
N LYS A 113 4.58 -38.46 -3.25
CA LYS A 113 5.22 -37.29 -2.59
C LYS A 113 4.19 -36.26 -2.10
N SER A 114 3.53 -36.56 -0.97
CA SER A 114 2.55 -35.65 -0.38
C SER A 114 3.35 -34.42 0.05
N THR A 115 3.33 -33.37 -0.75
CA THR A 115 3.77 -32.04 -0.34
C THR A 115 2.95 -31.68 0.89
N THR A 116 3.54 -31.78 2.07
CA THR A 116 2.90 -31.40 3.33
C THR A 116 2.29 -30.02 3.15
N LYS A 117 0.97 -29.92 3.05
CA LYS A 117 0.29 -28.62 2.97
C LYS A 117 0.67 -27.84 4.23
N VAL A 118 1.31 -26.69 4.09
CA VAL A 118 1.66 -25.83 5.22
C VAL A 118 0.61 -24.72 5.29
N PHE A 119 -0.07 -24.61 6.43
CA PHE A 119 -1.07 -23.56 6.65
C PHE A 119 -0.42 -22.37 7.35
N SER A 120 -0.59 -21.17 6.81
CA SER A 120 -0.13 -19.93 7.44
C SER A 120 -1.21 -19.36 8.36
N ARG A 121 -0.90 -19.24 9.66
CA ARG A 121 -1.72 -18.51 10.61
C ARG A 121 -1.17 -17.09 10.79
N TYR A 122 -1.87 -16.09 10.26
CA TYR A 122 -1.48 -14.69 10.38
C TYR A 122 -1.56 -14.19 11.82
N LEU A 123 -0.59 -13.37 12.20
CA LEU A 123 -0.58 -12.67 13.47
C LEU A 123 -1.50 -11.45 13.39
N LYS A 124 -2.17 -11.12 14.50
CA LYS A 124 -3.01 -9.92 14.57
C LYS A 124 -2.15 -8.75 15.06
N LYS A 125 -1.88 -7.76 14.18
CA LYS A 125 -1.15 -6.55 14.55
C LYS A 125 -1.91 -5.64 15.53
N GLY A 126 -3.24 -5.60 15.41
CA GLY A 126 -4.08 -4.58 16.03
C GLY A 126 -3.98 -3.23 15.31
N ASN A 127 -4.31 -2.14 16.01
CA ASN A 127 -4.39 -0.78 15.44
C ASN A 127 -3.04 -0.06 15.34
N GLN A 128 -1.96 -0.71 15.77
CA GLN A 128 -0.63 -0.11 15.79
C GLN A 128 0.05 -0.21 14.42
N MET A 129 1.09 0.61 14.21
CA MET A 129 1.94 0.52 13.01
C MET A 129 2.99 -0.58 13.12
N ARG A 130 3.22 -1.13 14.31
CA ARG A 130 4.18 -2.20 14.59
C ARG A 130 3.47 -3.39 15.23
N TYR A 131 3.94 -4.60 14.94
CA TYR A 131 3.53 -5.77 15.71
C TYR A 131 4.10 -5.72 17.13
N SER A 132 3.30 -6.10 18.12
CA SER A 132 3.79 -6.17 19.50
C SER A 132 4.91 -7.21 19.64
N ARG A 133 5.99 -6.85 20.34
CA ARG A 133 7.09 -7.76 20.67
C ARG A 133 6.62 -9.02 21.40
N HIS A 134 5.47 -8.96 22.08
CA HIS A 134 4.88 -10.11 22.75
C HIS A 134 4.58 -11.27 21.78
N HIS A 135 4.26 -10.99 20.51
CA HIS A 135 4.05 -12.03 19.51
C HIS A 135 5.29 -12.91 19.25
N PHE A 136 6.46 -12.39 19.56
CA PHE A 136 7.76 -13.01 19.30
C PHE A 136 8.50 -13.42 20.58
N ALA A 137 7.86 -13.29 21.75
CA ALA A 137 8.52 -13.48 23.04
C ALA A 137 9.11 -14.88 23.24
N ARG A 138 8.51 -15.91 22.61
CA ARG A 138 8.93 -17.32 22.71
C ARG A 138 9.92 -17.74 21.61
N ASP A 139 10.24 -16.85 20.69
CA ASP A 139 11.18 -17.15 19.61
C ASP A 139 12.64 -17.03 20.12
N PRO A 140 13.62 -17.69 19.48
CA PRO A 140 15.04 -17.53 19.80
C PRO A 140 15.51 -16.08 19.61
N ASP A 141 16.57 -15.68 20.31
CA ASP A 141 17.04 -14.28 20.28
C ASP A 141 17.54 -13.85 18.89
N TRP A 142 18.26 -14.73 18.18
CA TRP A 142 18.66 -14.48 16.79
C TRP A 142 17.45 -14.17 15.88
N LEU A 143 16.32 -14.83 16.11
CA LEU A 143 15.11 -14.62 15.33
C LEU A 143 14.43 -13.31 15.70
N LYS A 144 14.45 -12.95 17.00
CA LYS A 144 13.94 -11.66 17.46
C LYS A 144 14.72 -10.49 16.86
N GLU A 145 16.04 -10.63 16.70
CA GLU A 145 16.89 -9.61 16.06
C GLU A 145 16.48 -9.39 14.60
N LEU A 146 16.35 -10.46 13.81
CA LEU A 146 15.87 -10.39 12.42
C LEU A 146 14.46 -9.78 12.33
N VAL A 147 13.57 -10.14 13.27
CA VAL A 147 12.21 -9.56 13.34
C VAL A 147 12.25 -8.08 13.65
N GLU A 148 13.10 -7.66 14.60
CA GLU A 148 13.21 -6.26 15.02
C GLU A 148 13.73 -5.39 13.88
N GLU A 149 14.75 -5.85 13.15
CA GLU A 149 15.27 -5.18 11.96
C GLU A 149 14.19 -5.04 10.87
N ALA A 150 13.49 -6.13 10.57
CA ALA A 150 12.41 -6.11 9.59
C ALA A 150 11.25 -5.19 10.02
N GLU A 151 10.83 -5.23 11.28
CA GLU A 151 9.75 -4.38 11.79
C GLU A 151 10.12 -2.90 11.85
N ASN A 152 11.40 -2.54 12.06
CA ASN A 152 11.85 -1.15 11.97
C ASN A 152 11.59 -0.57 10.57
N GLY A 153 11.86 -1.36 9.53
CA GLY A 153 11.53 -0.99 8.15
C GLY A 153 10.03 -0.98 7.89
N TYR A 154 9.32 -2.07 8.24
CA TYR A 154 7.88 -2.18 7.96
C TYR A 154 7.05 -1.13 8.68
N GLU A 155 7.39 -0.75 9.90
CA GLU A 155 6.67 0.29 10.64
C GLU A 155 6.70 1.62 9.88
N LEU A 156 7.87 2.02 9.37
CA LEU A 156 8.00 3.24 8.56
C LEU A 156 7.23 3.14 7.25
N LEU A 157 7.28 1.99 6.57
CA LEU A 157 6.53 1.76 5.34
C LEU A 157 5.01 1.80 5.56
N ARG A 158 4.51 1.26 6.68
CA ARG A 158 3.09 1.36 7.06
C ARG A 158 2.68 2.80 7.33
N LYS A 159 3.52 3.58 8.02
CA LYS A 159 3.28 5.03 8.24
C LYS A 159 3.19 5.78 6.91
N ARG A 160 4.09 5.51 5.97
CA ARG A 160 4.03 6.10 4.61
C ARG A 160 2.76 5.69 3.86
N SER A 161 2.41 4.40 3.87
CA SER A 161 1.16 3.93 3.24
C SER A 161 -0.10 4.56 3.86
N ALA A 162 -0.10 4.79 5.18
CA ALA A 162 -1.19 5.47 5.87
C ALA A 162 -1.30 6.94 5.44
N ALA A 163 -0.17 7.65 5.32
CA ALA A 163 -0.15 9.02 4.80
C ALA A 163 -0.73 9.11 3.38
N LEU A 164 -0.35 8.18 2.48
CA LEU A 164 -0.93 8.11 1.13
C LEU A 164 -2.43 7.81 1.15
N THR A 165 -2.90 7.00 2.09
CA THR A 165 -4.35 6.75 2.27
C THR A 165 -5.08 8.03 2.66
N GLN A 166 -4.49 8.85 3.53
CA GLN A 166 -5.04 10.16 3.87
C GLN A 166 -5.02 11.12 2.69
N MET A 167 -3.96 11.11 1.86
CA MET A 167 -3.92 11.90 0.62
C MET A 167 -5.04 11.50 -0.34
N LYS A 168 -5.31 10.20 -0.52
CA LYS A 168 -6.46 9.73 -1.33
C LYS A 168 -7.78 10.26 -0.79
N PHE A 169 -7.98 10.23 0.53
CA PHE A 169 -9.19 10.75 1.15
C PHE A 169 -9.35 12.26 0.89
N ARG A 170 -8.28 13.05 1.03
CA ARG A 170 -8.32 14.50 0.74
C ARG A 170 -8.53 14.79 -0.74
N LEU A 171 -7.97 13.98 -1.63
CA LEU A 171 -8.17 14.12 -3.07
C LEU A 171 -9.63 13.87 -3.47
N ARG A 172 -10.29 12.87 -2.88
CA ARG A 172 -11.73 12.63 -3.09
C ARG A 172 -12.59 13.80 -2.63
N GLU A 173 -12.25 14.39 -1.49
CA GLU A 173 -12.96 15.58 -1.02
C GLU A 173 -12.74 16.78 -1.96
N TYR A 174 -11.52 16.96 -2.46
CA TYR A 174 -11.24 17.98 -3.48
C TYR A 174 -12.05 17.73 -4.77
N GLU A 175 -12.12 16.49 -5.24
CA GLU A 175 -12.92 16.10 -6.42
C GLU A 175 -14.41 16.40 -6.22
N ARG A 176 -14.95 16.14 -5.02
CA ARG A 176 -16.34 16.48 -4.67
C ARG A 176 -16.59 17.99 -4.76
N LEU A 177 -15.68 18.81 -4.23
CA LEU A 177 -15.76 20.27 -4.34
C LEU A 177 -15.62 20.76 -5.79
N LEU A 178 -14.80 20.10 -6.59
CA LEU A 178 -14.64 20.41 -8.01
C LEU A 178 -15.97 20.17 -8.76
N ASN A 179 -16.62 19.03 -8.53
CA ASN A 179 -17.92 18.72 -9.15
C ASN A 179 -18.98 19.77 -8.80
N GLN A 180 -19.02 20.23 -7.54
CA GLN A 180 -19.92 21.31 -7.11
C GLN A 180 -19.64 22.64 -7.80
N THR A 181 -18.37 22.92 -8.11
CA THR A 181 -17.96 24.17 -8.79
C THR A 181 -18.49 24.23 -10.22
N TYR A 182 -18.55 23.09 -10.92
CA TYR A 182 -18.97 23.01 -12.32
C TYR A 182 -20.38 22.43 -12.53
N GLY A 183 -21.14 22.22 -11.44
CA GLY A 183 -22.53 21.73 -11.51
C GLY A 183 -22.66 20.29 -12.01
N GLU A 184 -21.61 19.49 -11.92
CA GLU A 184 -21.65 18.08 -12.27
C GLU A 184 -22.26 17.26 -11.12
N PRO A 185 -23.10 16.25 -11.41
CA PRO A 185 -23.69 15.41 -10.37
C PRO A 185 -22.60 14.70 -9.57
N GLU A 186 -22.82 14.53 -8.25
CA GLU A 186 -21.95 13.68 -7.44
C GLU A 186 -21.95 12.28 -8.06
N VAL A 187 -20.81 11.88 -8.63
CA VAL A 187 -20.61 10.49 -9.04
C VAL A 187 -20.52 9.69 -7.74
N GLU A 188 -21.62 9.05 -7.33
CA GLU A 188 -21.59 8.04 -6.28
C GLU A 188 -20.46 7.07 -6.61
N SER A 189 -19.46 6.99 -5.73
CA SER A 189 -18.29 6.17 -6.00
C SER A 189 -18.75 4.74 -6.24
N ALA A 190 -18.33 4.14 -7.36
CA ALA A 190 -18.59 2.73 -7.71
C ALA A 190 -17.94 1.71 -6.75
N ALA A 191 -17.68 2.10 -5.50
CA ALA A 191 -17.23 1.22 -4.43
C ALA A 191 -18.36 0.37 -3.82
N GLU A 192 -19.62 0.62 -4.17
CA GLU A 192 -20.78 -0.18 -3.72
C GLU A 192 -21.24 -1.24 -4.74
N ALA A 193 -20.66 -1.28 -5.95
CA ALA A 193 -21.07 -2.22 -7.00
C ALA A 193 -20.32 -3.57 -6.98
N GLU A 194 -19.39 -3.82 -6.06
CA GLU A 194 -18.68 -5.11 -5.95
C GLU A 194 -19.23 -6.05 -4.85
N ASP A 195 -20.22 -5.64 -4.04
CA ASP A 195 -20.75 -6.45 -2.92
C ASP A 195 -22.02 -7.26 -3.24
N GLU A 196 -22.54 -7.23 -4.48
CA GLU A 196 -23.74 -8.00 -4.88
C GLU A 196 -23.47 -9.22 -5.81
N ALA A 197 -22.20 -9.60 -6.06
CA ALA A 197 -21.87 -10.64 -7.04
C ALA A 197 -21.24 -11.94 -6.49
N ASP A 198 -21.20 -12.16 -5.17
CA ASP A 198 -20.70 -13.42 -4.57
C ASP A 198 -21.73 -14.03 -3.60
N GLY A 199 -22.96 -14.19 -4.08
CA GLY A 199 -24.08 -14.79 -3.35
C GLY A 199 -24.81 -15.86 -4.15
N GLU A 200 -24.11 -16.87 -4.69
CA GLU A 200 -24.67 -18.18 -5.05
C GLU A 200 -23.69 -19.32 -4.76
#